data_AF-A0A4W4F4W8-F1
#
_entry.id   AF-A0A4W4F4W8-F1
#
_cell.length_a   1.000
_cell.length_b   1.000
_cell.length_c   1.000
_cell.angle_alpha   90.00
_cell.angle_beta   90.00
_cell.angle_gamma   90.00
#
_symmetry.space_group_name_H-M   'P 1'
#
loop_
_entity.id
_entity.type
_entity.pdbx_description
1 polymer ?
#
loop_
_entity_poly.entity_id
_entity_poly.type
_entity_poly.pdbx_seq_one_letter_code
_entity_poly.pdbx_strand_id
1 'polypeptide(L)' 'MRIITSSTGKVETVIVRRTESSDAEQISTLISPSSIAVFGRVNVIYVFLSCFRQ' A
#
# COMPACT_ATOMS: atom_id res chain seq x y z
N MET A 1 13.33 10.04 -4.01
CA MET A 1 12.53 11.05 -3.26
C MET A 1 11.81 11.92 -4.26
N ARG A 2 10.52 12.19 -4.05
CA ARG A 2 9.69 12.99 -4.94
C ARG A 2 8.89 13.98 -4.12
N ILE A 3 8.69 15.19 -4.63
CA ILE A 3 7.84 16.19 -4.01
C ILE A 3 6.47 16.14 -4.69
N ILE A 4 5.40 16.12 -3.89
CA ILE A 4 4.02 16.24 -4.35
C ILE A 4 3.37 17.45 -3.70
N THR A 5 2.53 18.13 -4.48
CA THR A 5 1.75 19.26 -4.03
C THR A 5 0.28 18.85 -4.05
N SER A 6 -0.37 18.91 -2.89
CA SER A 6 -1.81 18.71 -2.75
C SER A 6 -2.59 19.74 -3.56
N SER A 7 -3.84 19.43 -3.92
CA SER A 7 -4.78 20.40 -4.50
C SER A 7 -5.02 21.62 -3.61
N THR A 8 -4.79 21.51 -2.30
CA THR A 8 -4.84 22.60 -1.33
C THR A 8 -3.52 23.38 -1.21
N GLY A 9 -2.50 23.08 -2.03
CA GLY A 9 -1.19 23.74 -2.03
C GLY A 9 -0.19 23.20 -1.00
N LYS A 10 -0.56 22.20 -0.20
CA LYS A 10 0.36 21.57 0.77
C LYS A 10 1.48 20.81 0.02
N VAL A 11 2.73 21.13 0.33
CA VAL A 11 3.90 20.48 -0.25
C VAL A 11 4.36 19.35 0.69
N GLU A 12 4.48 18.14 0.16
CA GLU A 12 4.95 16.98 0.89
C GLU A 12 6.06 16.25 0.14
N THR A 13 7.05 15.78 0.90
CA THR A 13 8.14 14.98 0.37
C THR A 13 7.85 13.51 0.59
N VAL A 14 7.78 12.75 -0.51
CA VAL A 14 7.47 11.33 -0.52
C VAL A 14 8.67 10.52 -0.96
N ILE A 15 8.88 9.38 -0.31
CA ILE A 15 9.91 8.42 -0.67
C ILE A 15 9.21 7.22 -1.29
N VAL A 16 9.53 6.94 -2.56
CA VAL A 16 9.06 5.74 -3.26
C VAL A 16 10.17 4.70 -3.17
N ARG A 17 9.84 3.50 -2.67
CA ARG A 17 10.72 2.35 -2.59
C ARG A 17 9.96 1.08 -2.97
N ARG A 18 10.69 -0.03 -3.19
CA ARG A 18 10.06 -1.34 -3.33
C ARG A 18 9.40 -1.74 -2.01
N THR A 19 8.24 -2.38 -2.12
CA THR A 19 7.51 -2.96 -0.99
C THR A 19 8.28 -4.14 -0.42
N GLU A 20 8.35 -4.21 0.90
CA GLU A 20 8.97 -5.30 1.64
C GLU A 20 7.92 -6.03 2.49
N SER A 21 8.24 -7.24 2.96
CA SER A 21 7.33 -8.01 3.82
C SER A 21 6.97 -7.28 5.12
N SER A 22 7.89 -6.46 5.64
CA SER A 22 7.69 -5.59 6.80
C SER A 22 6.60 -4.53 6.60
N ASP A 23 6.26 -4.19 5.35
CA ASP A 23 5.23 -3.20 5.02
C ASP A 23 3.81 -3.79 5.06
N ALA A 24 3.67 -5.12 5.15
CA ALA A 24 2.39 -5.80 5.00
C ALA A 24 1.36 -5.40 6.07
N GLU A 25 1.79 -5.19 7.31
CA GLU A 25 0.90 -4.75 8.39
C GLU A 25 0.36 -3.34 8.12
N GLN A 26 1.24 -2.39 7.77
CA GLN A 26 0.83 -1.02 7.46
C GLN A 26 -0.12 -0.98 6.26
N ILE A 27 0.15 -1.77 5.22
CA ILE A 27 -0.72 -1.84 4.03
C ILE A 27 -2.06 -2.51 4.36
N SER A 28 -2.08 -3.50 5.26
CA SER A 28 -3.33 -4.14 5.71
C SER A 28 -4.27 -3.13 6.38
N THR A 29 -3.75 -2.11 7.07
CA THR A 29 -4.59 -1.05 7.67
C THR A 29 -5.31 -0.19 6.65
N LEU A 30 -4.84 -0.15 5.39
CA LEU A 30 -5.48 0.60 4.31
C LEU A 30 -6.65 -0.17 3.68
N ILE A 31 -6.82 -1.45 4.02
CA ILE A 31 -7.91 -2.28 3.50
C ILE A 31 -9.20 -1.91 4.22
N SER A 32 -10.09 -1.28 3.47
CA SER A 32 -11.39 -0.88 3.96
C SER A 32 -12.36 -2.07 4.11
N PRO A 33 -13.38 -1.98 4.98
CA PRO A 33 -14.42 -3.01 5.10
C PRO A 33 -15.17 -3.29 3.78
N SER A 34 -15.34 -2.28 2.93
CA SER A 34 -15.97 -2.47 1.61
C SER A 34 -15.12 -3.34 0.69
N SER A 35 -13.79 -3.28 0.79
CA SER A 35 -12.89 -4.18 0.07
C SER A 35 -13.05 -5.63 0.51
N ILE A 36 -13.31 -5.88 1.80
CA ILE A 36 -13.55 -7.22 2.33
C ILE A 36 -14.86 -7.81 1.79
N ALA A 37 -15.89 -6.99 1.60
CA ALA A 37 -17.17 -7.43 1.05
C ALA A 37 -17.04 -7.93 -0.41
N VAL A 38 -16.12 -7.36 -1.19
CA VAL A 38 -15.93 -7.71 -2.61
C VAL A 38 -14.91 -8.85 -2.79
N PHE A 39 -13.78 -8.78 -2.10
CA PHE A 39 -12.64 -9.68 -2.30
C PHE A 39 -12.52 -10.76 -1.21
N GLY A 40 -13.36 -10.72 -0.18
CA GLY A 40 -13.19 -11.53 1.01
C GLY A 40 -11.98 -11.09 1.83
N ARG A 41 -11.46 -11.99 2.67
CA ARG A 41 -10.31 -11.70 3.53
C ARG A 41 -9.03 -11.65 2.69
N VAL A 42 -8.52 -10.45 2.45
CA VAL A 42 -7.29 -10.24 1.67
C VAL A 42 -6.05 -10.49 2.54
N ASN A 43 -5.21 -11.44 2.14
CA ASN A 43 -3.90 -11.64 2.76
C ASN A 43 -2.83 -10.87 1.99
N VAL A 44 -2.44 -9.72 2.54
CA VAL A 44 -1.52 -8.76 1.93
C VAL A 44 -0.13 -9.36 1.69
N ILE A 45 0.36 -10.23 2.58
CA ILE A 45 1.65 -10.93 2.42
C ILE A 45 1.61 -11.82 1.18
N TYR A 46 0.49 -12.50 0.94
CA TYR A 46 0.35 -13.42 -0.18
C TYR A 46 0.31 -12.70 -1.53
N VAL A 47 -0.30 -11.51 -1.58
CA VAL A 47 -0.32 -10.63 -2.76
C VAL A 47 1.09 -10.10 -3.06
N PHE A 48 1.88 -9.75 -2.04
CA PHE A 48 3.24 -9.27 -2.27
C PHE A 48 4.24 -10.37 -2.63
N LEU A 49 4.11 -11.55 -2.03
CA LEU A 49 5.01 -12.67 -2.30
C LEU A 49 4.88 -13.21 -3.73
N SER A 50 3.66 -13.21 -4.28
CA SER A 50 3.41 -13.64 -5.66
C SER A 50 4.02 -12.69 -6.70
N CYS A 51 4.23 -11.41 -6.36
CA CYS A 51 4.89 -10.43 -7.23
C CYS A 51 6.43 -10.50 -7.15
N PHE A 52 7.02 -11.00 -6.06
CA PHE A 52 8.48 -11.13 -5.91
C PHE A 52 9.05 -12.40 -6.56
N ARG A 53 8.18 -13.35 -6.94
CA ARG A 53 8.56 -14.60 -7.62
C ARG A 53 8.51 -14.54 -9.16
N GLN A 54 8.24 -13.37 -9.74
CA GLN A 54 8.29 -13.12 -11.18
C GLN A 54 9.44 -12.18 -11.53
#